data_AF-A0A948FN38-F1
#
_entry.id   AF-A0A948FN38-F1
#
_cell.length_a   1.000
_cell.length_b   1.000
_cell.length_c   1.000
_cell.angle_alpha   90.00
_cell.angle_beta   90.00
_cell.angle_gamma   90.00
#
_symmetry.space_group_name_H-M   'P 1'
#
loop_
_entity.id
_entity.type
_entity.pdbx_description
1 polymer ?
#
loop_
_entity_poly.entity_id
_entity_poly.type
_entity_poly.pdbx_seq_one_letter_code
_entity_poly.pdbx_strand_id
1 'polypeptide(L)'
;MYPTDQWILIRLNETILEMRKSLDKYEYGAAKIKFEEFFWKDFCDMYLEMIKVRLYQPERFEQGESKKKSGQWTLYTVFSNILKLIAPYMPHITEEIYQDYFKELE
;
A
#
# COMPACT_ATOMS: atom_id res chain seq x y z
N MET A 1 11.18 3.26 -12.32
CA MET A 1 10.32 3.44 -11.13
C MET A 1 10.66 4.78 -10.49
N TYR A 2 9.67 5.55 -10.03
CA TYR A 2 9.88 6.89 -9.47
C TYR A 2 10.43 6.81 -8.05
N PRO A 3 11.18 7.81 -7.55
CA PRO A 3 11.70 7.78 -6.18
C PRO A 3 10.61 7.65 -5.11
N THR A 4 9.44 8.28 -5.33
CA THR A 4 8.27 8.17 -4.44
C THR A 4 7.69 6.76 -4.41
N ASP A 5 7.74 6.03 -5.53
CA ASP A 5 7.28 4.64 -5.61
C ASP A 5 8.20 3.71 -4.83
N GLN A 6 9.52 3.93 -4.94
CA GLN A 6 10.50 3.15 -4.18
C GLN A 6 10.38 3.42 -2.68
N TRP A 7 10.17 4.69 -2.31
CA TRP A 7 9.99 5.08 -0.92
C TRP A 7 8.82 4.35 -0.26
N ILE A 8 7.63 4.33 -0.87
CA ILE A 8 6.47 3.66 -0.24
C ILE A 8 6.67 2.15 -0.13
N LEU A 9 7.37 1.52 -1.08
CA LEU A 9 7.70 0.09 -1.02
C LEU A 9 8.67 -0.23 0.11
N ILE A 10 9.65 0.64 0.35
CA ILE A 10 10.57 0.53 1.49
C ILE A 10 9.78 0.67 2.80
N ARG A 11 8.93 1.70 2.92
CA ARG A 11 8.07 1.92 4.09
C ARG A 11 7.16 0.73 4.37
N LEU A 12 6.52 0.18 3.34
CA LEU A 12 5.71 -1.03 3.46
C LEU A 12 6.52 -2.20 4.04
N ASN A 13 7.73 -2.44 3.51
CA ASN A 13 8.57 -3.54 3.98
C ASN A 13 9.04 -3.33 5.43
N GLU A 14 9.36 -2.09 5.82
CA GLU A 14 9.66 -1.74 7.21
C GLU A 14 8.47 -2.04 8.13
N THR A 15 7.26 -1.62 7.74
CA THR A 15 6.03 -1.90 8.48
C THR A 15 5.78 -3.40 8.63
N ILE A 16 5.97 -4.19 7.56
CA ILE A 16 5.83 -5.65 7.60
C ILE A 16 6.78 -6.25 8.65
N LEU A 17 8.06 -5.83 8.64
CA LEU A 17 9.05 -6.33 9.59
C LEU A 17 8.74 -5.94 11.03
N GLU A 18 8.26 -4.71 11.27
CA GLU A 18 7.85 -4.26 12.61
C GLU A 18 6.61 -4.99 13.11
N MET A 19 5.57 -5.10 12.28
CA MET A 19 4.36 -5.85 12.62
C MET A 19 4.69 -7.31 12.95
N ARG A 20 5.52 -7.97 12.14
CA ARG A 20 5.93 -9.34 12.38
C ARG A 20 6.61 -9.50 13.74
N LYS A 21 7.54 -8.61 14.09
CA LYS A 21 8.21 -8.63 15.41
C LYS A 21 7.24 -8.52 16.58
N SER A 22 6.21 -7.67 16.46
CA SER A 22 5.18 -7.54 17.49
C SER A 22 4.25 -8.77 17.53
N LEU A 23 3.86 -9.31 16.38
CA LEU A 23 3.03 -10.51 16.29
C LEU A 23 3.74 -11.75 16.85
N ASP A 24 5.04 -11.91 16.59
CA ASP A 24 5.86 -13.00 17.14
C ASP A 24 5.93 -12.96 18.68
N LYS A 25 5.72 -11.78 19.28
CA LYS A 25 5.63 -11.57 20.74
C LYS A 25 4.20 -11.60 21.28
N TYR A 26 3.22 -11.92 20.45
CA TYR A 26 1.78 -11.87 20.79
C TYR A 26 1.27 -10.46 21.14
N GLU A 27 1.96 -9.41 20.68
CA GLU A 27 1.63 -8.00 20.91
C GLU A 27 0.73 -7.45 19.79
N TYR A 28 -0.48 -8.01 19.64
CA TYR A 28 -1.40 -7.66 18.54
C TYR A 28 -1.77 -6.17 18.50
N GLY A 29 -1.96 -5.53 19.66
CA GLY A 29 -2.26 -4.10 19.72
C GLY A 29 -1.13 -3.23 19.19
N ALA A 30 0.12 -3.57 19.51
CA ALA A 30 1.29 -2.84 19.01
C ALA A 30 1.44 -3.02 17.50
N ALA A 31 1.25 -4.24 16.99
CA ALA A 31 1.27 -4.50 15.55
C ALA A 31 0.20 -3.69 14.79
N LYS A 32 -1.03 -3.60 15.33
CA LYS A 32 -2.10 -2.79 14.74
C LYS A 32 -1.76 -1.31 14.69
N ILE A 33 -1.21 -0.74 15.78
CA ILE A 33 -0.81 0.68 15.82
C ILE A 33 0.24 0.99 14.75
N LYS A 34 1.21 0.09 14.55
CA LYS A 34 2.24 0.23 13.50
C LYS A 34 1.66 0.21 12.09
N PHE A 35 0.69 -0.67 11.85
CA PHE A 35 -0.05 -0.69 10.59
C PHE A 35 -0.81 0.62 10.38
N GLU A 36 -1.57 1.08 11.39
CA GLU A 36 -2.40 2.28 11.28
C GLU A 36 -1.55 3.53 11.00
N GLU A 37 -0.38 3.65 11.63
CA GLU A 37 0.55 4.74 11.35
C GLU A 37 0.99 4.75 9.88
N PHE A 38 1.38 3.61 9.34
CA PHE A 38 1.74 3.49 7.92
C PHE A 38 0.55 3.76 7.00
N PHE A 39 -0.60 3.15 7.26
CA PHE A 39 -1.79 3.24 6.41
C PHE A 39 -2.27 4.68 6.30
N TRP A 40 -2.39 5.40 7.42
CA TRP A 40 -2.88 6.77 7.41
C TRP A 40 -1.81 7.77 6.96
N LYS A 41 -0.64 7.80 7.60
CA LYS A 41 0.34 8.86 7.36
C LYS A 41 1.13 8.66 6.06
N ASP A 42 1.69 7.46 5.86
CA ASP A 42 2.59 7.23 4.73
C ASP A 42 1.82 6.90 3.44
N PHE A 43 0.78 6.07 3.54
CA PHE A 43 0.01 5.65 2.37
C PHE A 43 -1.06 6.67 1.97
N CYS A 44 -2.06 6.93 2.83
CA CYS A 44 -3.17 7.81 2.51
C CYS A 44 -2.78 9.28 2.38
N ASP A 45 -2.17 9.87 3.41
CA ASP A 45 -1.88 11.31 3.44
C ASP A 45 -0.73 11.72 2.52
N MET A 46 0.26 10.85 2.33
CA MET A 46 1.46 11.14 1.54
C MET A 46 1.42 10.49 0.16
N TYR A 47 1.51 9.16 0.08
CA TYR A 47 1.71 8.49 -1.20
C TYR A 47 0.54 8.72 -2.18
N LEU A 48 -0.70 8.52 -1.74
CA LEU A 48 -1.87 8.73 -2.61
C LEU A 48 -1.92 10.17 -3.13
N GLU A 49 -1.69 11.16 -2.26
CA GLU A 49 -1.66 12.57 -2.65
C GLU A 49 -0.56 12.87 -3.69
N MET A 50 0.65 12.31 -3.50
CA MET A 50 1.76 12.50 -4.43
C MET A 50 1.50 11.91 -5.82
N ILE A 51 0.78 10.78 -5.91
CA ILE A 51 0.58 10.08 -7.18
C ILE A 51 -0.64 10.56 -7.96
N LYS A 52 -1.59 11.27 -7.34
CA LYS A 52 -2.85 11.73 -7.97
C LYS A 52 -2.62 12.40 -9.33
N VAL A 53 -1.73 13.38 -9.39
CA VAL A 53 -1.46 14.13 -10.63
C VAL A 53 -0.91 13.21 -11.71
N ARG A 54 -0.02 12.27 -11.34
CA ARG A 54 0.57 11.31 -12.27
C ARG A 54 -0.45 10.28 -12.79
N LEU A 55 -1.43 9.90 -11.97
CA LEU A 55 -2.47 8.95 -12.37
C LEU A 55 -3.54 9.58 -13.27
N TYR A 56 -3.99 10.79 -12.91
CA TYR A 56 -5.11 11.46 -13.57
C TYR A 56 -4.69 12.38 -14.73
N GLN A 57 -3.46 12.89 -14.72
CA GLN A 57 -2.95 13.85 -15.70
C GLN A 57 -1.57 13.43 -16.24
N PRO A 58 -1.42 12.19 -16.78
CA PRO A 58 -0.14 11.69 -17.28
C PRO A 58 0.45 12.58 -18.37
N GLU A 59 -0.36 13.24 -19.19
CA GLU A 59 0.04 14.13 -20.28
C GLU A 59 0.88 15.33 -19.83
N ARG A 60 0.82 15.70 -18.54
CA ARG A 60 1.65 16.76 -17.95
C ARG A 60 3.12 16.37 -17.76
N PHE A 61 3.45 15.10 -17.93
CA PHE A 61 4.78 14.57 -17.70
C PHE A 61 5.37 13.99 -18.98
N GLU A 62 6.67 14.21 -19.18
CA GLU A 62 7.42 13.45 -20.16
C GLU A 62 7.35 11.95 -19.84
N GLN A 63 7.06 11.12 -20.86
CA GLN A 63 6.77 9.69 -20.70
C GLN A 63 5.64 9.39 -19.69
N GLY A 64 4.64 10.27 -19.66
CA GLY A 64 3.50 10.22 -18.73
C GLY A 64 2.84 8.86 -18.58
N GLU A 65 2.58 8.17 -19.69
CA GLU A 65 1.92 6.86 -19.67
C GLU A 65 2.78 5.79 -18.98
N SER A 66 4.10 5.81 -19.20
CA SER A 66 5.04 4.92 -18.50
C SER A 66 5.08 5.22 -17.00
N LYS A 67 5.08 6.51 -16.64
CA LYS A 67 5.05 6.97 -15.24
C LYS A 67 3.75 6.60 -14.54
N LYS A 68 2.62 6.70 -15.24
CA LYS A 68 1.31 6.25 -14.76
C LYS A 68 1.31 4.76 -14.47
N LYS A 69 1.78 3.93 -15.41
CA LYS A 69 1.90 2.48 -15.21
C LYS A 69 2.79 2.11 -14.01
N SER A 70 3.92 2.78 -13.83
CA SER A 70 4.77 2.62 -12.63
C SER A 70 4.00 2.89 -11.33
N GLY A 71 3.22 3.97 -11.31
CA GLY A 71 2.39 4.32 -10.15
C GLY A 71 1.27 3.31 -9.89
N GLN A 72 0.58 2.86 -10.94
CA GLN A 72 -0.48 1.85 -10.82
C GLN A 72 0.07 0.51 -10.32
N TRP A 73 1.21 0.07 -10.83
CA TRP A 73 1.86 -1.15 -10.37
C TRP A 73 2.26 -1.07 -8.89
N THR A 74 2.79 0.09 -8.48
CA THR A 74 3.19 0.32 -7.09
C THR A 74 1.97 0.35 -6.18
N LEU A 75 0.90 1.05 -6.58
CA LEU A 75 -0.36 1.12 -5.85
C LEU A 75 -0.99 -0.27 -5.68
N TYR A 76 -1.06 -1.06 -6.76
CA TYR A 76 -1.52 -2.44 -6.72
C TYR A 76 -0.73 -3.28 -5.73
N THR A 77 0.61 -3.22 -5.82
CA THR A 77 1.52 -3.98 -4.95
C THR A 77 1.34 -3.60 -3.49
N VAL A 78 1.31 -2.30 -3.18
CA VAL A 78 1.16 -1.82 -1.80
C VAL A 78 -0.21 -2.18 -1.24
N PHE A 79 -1.28 -1.93 -2.00
CA PHE A 79 -2.64 -2.16 -1.51
C PHE A 79 -2.96 -3.66 -1.33
N SER A 80 -2.49 -4.53 -2.23
CA SER A 80 -2.60 -5.99 -2.05
C SER A 80 -1.95 -6.45 -0.75
N ASN A 81 -0.77 -5.91 -0.41
CA ASN A 81 -0.09 -6.24 0.84
C ASN A 81 -0.79 -5.64 2.07
N ILE A 82 -1.36 -4.44 1.96
CA ILE A 82 -2.19 -3.82 3.02
C ILE A 82 -3.35 -4.76 3.40
N LEU A 83 -4.07 -5.31 2.41
CA LEU A 83 -5.17 -6.24 2.66
C LEU A 83 -4.68 -7.49 3.42
N LYS A 84 -3.55 -8.07 3.01
CA LYS A 84 -2.94 -9.23 3.67
C LYS A 84 -2.52 -8.94 5.12
N LEU A 85 -1.98 -7.75 5.38
CA LEU A 85 -1.53 -7.36 6.72
C LEU A 85 -2.68 -7.17 7.71
N ILE A 86 -3.81 -6.66 7.22
CA ILE A 86 -4.94 -6.30 8.08
C ILE A 86 -6.03 -7.38 8.13
N ALA A 87 -5.97 -8.40 7.26
CA ALA A 87 -6.90 -9.53 7.25
C ALA A 87 -7.07 -10.24 8.62
N PRO A 88 -6.03 -10.42 9.46
CA PRO A 88 -6.20 -11.00 10.80
C PRO A 88 -7.06 -10.14 11.74
N TYR A 89 -7.20 -8.84 11.46
CA TYR A 89 -7.98 -7.89 12.26
C TYR A 89 -9.36 -7.60 11.67
N MET A 90 -9.46 -7.53 10.34
CA MET A 90 -10.69 -7.15 9.63
C MET A 90 -10.96 -8.09 8.44
N PRO A 91 -11.21 -9.39 8.67
CA PRO A 91 -11.21 -10.41 7.62
C PRO A 91 -12.29 -10.19 6.55
N HIS A 92 -13.49 -9.77 6.95
CA HIS A 92 -14.63 -9.66 6.02
C HIS A 92 -14.43 -8.56 4.98
N ILE A 93 -14.04 -7.35 5.41
CA ILE A 93 -13.85 -6.23 4.49
C ILE A 93 -12.61 -6.43 3.61
N THR A 94 -11.55 -7.04 4.15
CA THR A 94 -10.37 -7.35 3.33
C THR A 94 -10.67 -8.39 2.26
N GLU A 95 -11.51 -9.38 2.60
CA GLU A 95 -11.93 -10.41 1.65
C GLU A 95 -12.81 -9.82 0.55
N GLU A 96 -13.82 -9.02 0.91
CA GLU A 96 -14.69 -8.34 -0.06
C GLU A 96 -13.88 -7.51 -1.07
N ILE A 97 -12.99 -6.64 -0.57
CA ILE A 97 -12.13 -5.82 -1.43
C ILE A 97 -11.20 -6.68 -2.30
N TYR A 98 -10.66 -7.78 -1.76
CA TYR A 98 -9.80 -8.67 -2.53
C TYR A 98 -10.58 -9.38 -3.66
N GLN A 99 -11.78 -9.89 -3.37
CA GLN A 99 -12.63 -10.55 -4.36
C GLN A 99 -13.03 -9.59 -5.49
N ASP A 100 -13.39 -8.35 -5.15
CA ASP A 100 -13.87 -7.36 -6.13
C ASP A 100 -12.77 -6.78 -7.02
N TYR A 101 -11.55 -6.60 -6.50
CA TYR A 101 -10.52 -5.79 -7.19
C TYR A 101 -9.21 -6.54 -7.50
N PHE A 102 -8.92 -7.66 -6.84
CA PHE A 102 -7.63 -8.35 -6.96
C PHE A 102 -7.74 -9.74 -7.57
N LYS A 103 -8.79 -10.49 -7.26
CA LYS A 103 -8.95 -11.86 -7.72
C LYS A 103 -8.95 -12.01 -9.24
N GLU A 104 -9.53 -11.06 -9.96
CA GLU A 104 -9.57 -11.10 -11.44
C GLU A 104 -8.21 -10.85 -12.11
N LEU A 105 -7.22 -10.34 -11.35
CA LEU A 105 -5.90 -9.96 -11.84
C LEU A 105 -4.82 -11.03 -11.54
N GLU A 106 -5.15 -12.09 -10.81
CA GLU A 106 -4.30 -13.26 -10.53
C GLU A 106 -4.50 -14.38 -11.56
#